data_AF-D4H063-F1
#
_entry.id   AF-D4H063-F1
#
_cell.length_a   1.000
_cell.length_b   1.000
_cell.length_c   1.000
_cell.angle_alpha   90.00
_cell.angle_beta   90.00
_cell.angle_gamma   90.00
#
_symmetry.space_group_name_H-M   'P 1'
#
loop_
_entity.id
_entity.type
_entity.pdbx_description
1 polymer ?
#
loop_
_entity_poly.entity_id
_entity_poly.type
_entity_poly.pdbx_seq_one_letter_code
_entity_poly.pdbx_strand_id
1 'polypeptide(L)'
;MPRGTLERAQSADADDETPLSRAGERVLHIGRDRPIRISAGHRLLHHDGKCSRPHGHNYEISVRVVGDLTDEGWVVDKGVVTDVIDEWDHRFLVESGDPLVEAFERSGDADGTVVLDAPPTAEVMAVVLEEKLLAALPDTVSEVSVSVSETSELCAGF
;
A
#
# COMPACT_ATOMS: atom_id res chain seq x y z
N MET A 1 58.43 11.88 38.58
CA MET A 1 58.35 12.10 37.11
C MET A 1 59.32 11.15 36.44
N PRO A 2 58.80 10.20 35.64
CA PRO A 2 59.17 10.21 34.23
C PRO A 2 57.92 10.29 33.35
N ARG A 3 58.05 11.04 32.26
CA ARG A 3 57.05 11.20 31.19
C ARG A 3 57.01 9.93 30.34
N GLY A 4 55.90 9.22 30.37
CA GLY A 4 55.54 8.24 29.35
C GLY A 4 54.67 8.93 28.30
N THR A 5 55.29 9.38 27.22
CA THR A 5 54.60 9.64 25.96
C THR A 5 54.55 8.29 25.24
N LEU A 6 53.36 7.72 25.11
CA LEU A 6 53.10 6.63 24.17
C LEU A 6 51.83 6.97 23.40
N GLU A 7 51.97 6.86 22.09
CA GLU A 7 51.14 7.41 21.05
C GLU A 7 49.65 7.02 21.17
N ARG A 8 48.77 7.99 20.87
CA ARG A 8 47.42 7.69 20.40
C ARG A 8 47.59 6.91 19.09
N ALA A 9 47.41 5.60 19.16
CA ALA A 9 47.09 4.81 17.97
C ALA A 9 45.74 5.33 17.44
N GLN A 10 45.81 6.16 16.40
CA GLN A 10 44.74 6.27 15.43
C GLN A 10 44.74 4.96 14.65
N SER A 11 43.79 4.08 14.95
CA SER A 11 43.33 3.10 13.96
C SER A 11 42.03 3.65 13.38
N ALA A 12 42.18 4.44 12.31
CA ALA A 12 41.14 4.55 11.30
C ALA A 12 41.00 3.18 10.61
N ASP A 13 39.80 2.89 10.12
CA ASP A 13 39.42 1.72 9.32
C ASP A 13 39.15 0.41 10.11
N ALA A 14 38.17 0.47 11.01
CA ALA A 14 37.22 -0.65 11.10
C ALA A 14 36.03 -0.24 10.24
N ASP A 15 35.74 -1.01 9.18
CA ASP A 15 34.44 -1.01 8.52
C ASP A 15 33.38 -1.14 9.62
N ASP A 16 32.77 -0.02 10.03
CA ASP A 16 31.71 -0.02 11.03
C ASP A 16 30.44 -0.48 10.30
N GLU A 17 30.41 -1.77 9.99
CA GLU A 17 29.25 -2.44 9.42
C GLU A 17 28.09 -2.31 10.42
N THR A 18 27.31 -1.26 10.25
CA THR A 18 26.11 -1.05 11.03
C THR A 18 25.10 -2.15 10.72
N PRO A 19 24.20 -2.50 11.66
CA PRO A 19 23.12 -3.45 11.39
C PRO A 19 22.29 -3.08 10.15
N LEU A 20 22.18 -1.79 9.81
CA LEU A 20 21.52 -1.28 8.61
C LEU A 20 22.30 -1.67 7.35
N SER A 21 23.60 -1.40 7.30
CA SER A 21 24.45 -1.72 6.13
C SER A 21 24.53 -3.21 5.81
N ARG A 22 24.36 -4.07 6.83
CA ARG A 22 24.36 -5.53 6.70
C ARG A 22 22.98 -6.13 6.44
N ALA A 23 21.92 -5.33 6.49
CA ALA A 23 20.59 -5.86 6.34
C ALA A 23 20.42 -6.41 4.92
N GLY A 24 20.70 -5.61 3.90
CA GLY A 24 20.16 -5.88 2.56
C GLY A 24 18.64 -5.95 2.58
N GLU A 25 18.04 -6.47 1.52
CA GLU A 25 16.58 -6.46 1.39
C GLU A 25 15.87 -7.25 2.49
N ARG A 26 14.75 -6.69 2.94
CA ARG A 26 13.87 -7.26 3.95
C ARG A 26 12.45 -7.29 3.43
N VAL A 27 11.69 -8.28 3.89
CA VAL A 27 10.28 -8.42 3.57
C VAL A 27 9.47 -7.98 4.78
N LEU A 28 8.63 -6.96 4.60
CA LEU A 28 7.65 -6.53 5.58
C LEU A 28 6.26 -6.98 5.12
N HIS A 29 5.51 -7.58 6.05
CA HIS A 29 4.09 -7.90 5.83
C HIS A 29 3.22 -7.01 6.71
N ILE A 30 2.37 -6.22 6.07
CA ILE A 30 1.39 -5.35 6.70
C ILE A 30 0.02 -6.00 6.46
N GLY A 31 -0.73 -6.24 7.53
CA GLY A 31 -2.08 -6.78 7.41
C GLY A 31 -2.21 -8.29 7.18
N ARG A 32 -1.11 -9.06 7.16
CA ARG A 32 -1.16 -10.54 6.95
C ARG A 32 -2.09 -11.26 7.93
N ASP A 33 -1.88 -11.06 9.23
CA ASP A 33 -2.69 -11.73 10.28
C ASP A 33 -3.90 -10.88 10.71
N ARG A 34 -3.80 -9.56 10.52
CA ARG A 34 -4.83 -8.58 10.87
C ARG A 34 -4.98 -7.57 9.73
N PRO A 35 -5.77 -7.90 8.69
CA PRO A 35 -5.92 -7.06 7.51
C PRO A 35 -6.36 -5.64 7.84
N ILE A 36 -5.91 -4.71 7.00
CA ILE A 36 -6.49 -3.38 6.93
C ILE A 36 -7.89 -3.54 6.35
N ARG A 37 -8.88 -2.87 6.94
CA ARG A 37 -10.28 -3.01 6.57
C ARG A 37 -10.83 -1.67 6.12
N ILE A 38 -11.40 -1.66 4.93
CA ILE A 38 -12.13 -0.51 4.41
C ILE A 38 -13.55 -0.92 4.03
N SER A 39 -14.49 0.01 4.09
CA SER A 39 -15.86 -0.17 3.65
C SER A 39 -16.06 0.68 2.41
N ALA A 40 -16.26 0.05 1.25
CA ALA A 40 -16.41 0.78 0.01
C ALA A 40 -17.55 0.24 -0.86
N GLY A 41 -18.24 1.16 -1.52
CA GLY A 41 -19.23 0.83 -2.54
C GLY A 41 -18.58 0.63 -3.90
N HIS A 42 -19.18 -0.17 -4.77
CA HIS A 42 -18.78 -0.27 -6.17
C HIS A 42 -19.90 -0.85 -7.04
N ARG A 43 -19.63 -0.93 -8.34
CA ARG A 43 -20.34 -1.81 -9.28
C ARG A 43 -19.43 -2.14 -10.47
N LEU A 44 -19.79 -3.20 -11.19
CA LEU A 44 -19.16 -3.61 -12.43
C LEU A 44 -20.08 -3.25 -13.61
N LEU A 45 -19.84 -2.10 -14.27
CA LEU A 45 -20.75 -1.49 -15.26
C LEU A 45 -21.18 -2.47 -16.37
N HIS A 46 -20.25 -3.32 -16.81
CA HIS A 46 -20.44 -4.24 -17.94
C HIS A 46 -20.82 -5.68 -17.52
N HIS A 47 -21.20 -5.90 -16.27
CA HIS A 47 -21.50 -7.25 -15.75
C HIS A 47 -23.00 -7.63 -15.91
N ASP A 48 -23.30 -8.82 -16.42
CA ASP A 48 -24.69 -9.25 -16.66
C ASP A 48 -25.48 -9.61 -15.38
N GLY A 49 -24.76 -9.91 -14.29
CA GLY A 49 -25.32 -10.32 -13.00
C GLY A 49 -25.53 -9.19 -11.99
N LYS A 50 -25.76 -9.56 -10.72
CA LYS A 50 -26.07 -8.61 -9.63
C LYS A 50 -24.99 -7.55 -9.41
N CYS A 51 -23.73 -7.86 -9.72
CA CYS A 51 -22.59 -6.96 -9.54
C CYS A 51 -22.64 -5.70 -10.42
N SER A 52 -23.49 -5.61 -11.45
CA SER A 52 -23.70 -4.36 -12.19
C SER A 52 -24.60 -3.34 -11.49
N ARG A 53 -25.23 -3.74 -10.37
CA ARG A 53 -25.98 -2.82 -9.52
C ARG A 53 -25.03 -2.22 -8.47
N PRO A 54 -25.23 -0.95 -8.07
CA PRO A 54 -24.53 -0.40 -6.92
C PRO A 54 -24.70 -1.28 -5.68
N HIS A 55 -23.57 -1.66 -5.07
CA HIS A 55 -23.49 -2.43 -3.83
C HIS A 55 -22.17 -2.07 -3.13
N GLY A 56 -21.73 -2.87 -2.16
CA GLY A 56 -20.46 -2.64 -1.49
C GLY A 56 -20.00 -3.84 -0.68
N HIS A 57 -18.74 -3.78 -0.28
CA HIS A 57 -18.06 -4.81 0.50
C HIS A 57 -17.28 -4.17 1.65
N ASN A 58 -17.05 -4.98 2.68
CA ASN A 58 -15.96 -4.73 3.61
C ASN A 58 -14.72 -5.41 3.02
N TYR A 59 -13.81 -4.63 2.46
CA TYR A 59 -12.60 -5.18 1.87
C TYR A 59 -11.57 -5.46 2.97
N GLU A 60 -10.87 -6.59 2.84
CA GLU A 60 -9.71 -6.91 3.64
C GLU A 60 -8.45 -6.81 2.76
N ILE A 61 -7.52 -5.95 3.17
CA ILE A 61 -6.32 -5.61 2.40
C ILE A 61 -5.07 -5.98 3.20
N SER A 62 -4.13 -6.65 2.54
CA SER A 62 -2.80 -6.91 3.09
C SER A 62 -1.72 -6.57 2.07
N VAL A 63 -0.56 -6.13 2.56
CA VAL A 63 0.54 -5.64 1.73
C VAL A 63 1.82 -6.37 2.10
N ARG A 64 2.53 -6.86 1.09
CA ARG A 64 3.91 -7.31 1.17
C ARG A 64 4.79 -6.23 0.57
N VAL A 65 5.84 -5.83 1.28
CA VAL A 65 6.82 -4.85 0.80
C VAL A 65 8.20 -5.47 0.88
N VAL A 66 9.00 -5.33 -0.17
CA VAL A 66 10.41 -5.69 -0.22
C VAL A 66 11.23 -4.44 -0.42
N GLY A 67 12.29 -4.28 0.38
CA GLY A 67 13.21 -3.17 0.23
C GLY A 67 14.31 -3.18 1.28
N ASP A 68 15.23 -2.24 1.14
CA ASP A 68 16.28 -1.98 2.12
C ASP A 68 15.72 -1.20 3.34
N LEU A 69 16.44 -1.27 4.45
CA LEU A 69 16.11 -0.44 5.61
C LEU A 69 16.48 1.01 5.33
N THR A 70 15.58 1.93 5.67
CA THR A 70 15.87 3.37 5.74
C THR A 70 16.88 3.68 6.84
N ASP A 71 17.38 4.91 6.89
CA ASP A 71 18.24 5.41 7.98
C ASP A 71 17.57 5.30 9.37
N GLU A 72 16.24 5.26 9.40
CA GLU A 72 15.43 5.09 10.60
C GLU A 72 15.24 3.61 10.99
N GLY A 73 15.65 2.67 10.13
CA GLY A 73 15.64 1.23 10.40
C GLY A 73 14.38 0.48 10.00
N TRP A 74 13.53 1.06 9.15
CA TRP A 74 12.29 0.44 8.66
C TRP A 74 12.41 0.13 7.16
N VAL A 75 11.72 -0.90 6.67
CA VAL A 75 11.52 -1.05 5.21
C VAL A 75 10.62 0.07 4.71
N VAL A 76 9.55 0.36 5.45
CA VAL A 76 8.59 1.43 5.18
C VAL A 76 7.84 1.79 6.47
N ASP A 77 7.38 3.03 6.58
CA ASP A 77 6.41 3.42 7.61
C ASP A 77 5.01 2.87 7.27
N LYS A 78 4.44 2.09 8.20
CA LYS A 78 3.08 1.56 8.07
C LYS A 78 2.02 2.67 7.93
N GLY A 79 2.24 3.85 8.51
CA GLY A 79 1.36 5.00 8.40
C GLY A 79 1.07 5.37 6.95
N VAL A 80 2.13 5.51 6.13
CA VAL A 80 2.02 5.83 4.69
C VAL A 80 1.19 4.79 3.95
N VAL A 81 1.41 3.49 4.23
CA VAL A 81 0.63 2.41 3.62
C VAL A 81 -0.84 2.47 4.01
N THR A 82 -1.13 2.81 5.27
CA THR A 82 -2.50 2.94 5.77
C THR A 82 -3.18 4.15 5.14
N ASP A 83 -2.50 5.30 5.07
CA ASP A 83 -3.03 6.53 4.49
C ASP A 83 -3.45 6.35 3.02
N VAL A 84 -2.62 5.66 2.22
CA VAL A 84 -2.95 5.35 0.81
C VAL A 84 -4.18 4.47 0.69
N ILE A 85 -4.33 3.47 1.57
CA ILE A 85 -5.50 2.57 1.55
C ILE A 85 -6.76 3.29 2.06
N ASP A 86 -6.63 4.14 3.08
CA ASP A 86 -7.73 4.89 3.68
C ASP A 86 -8.32 5.94 2.72
N GLU A 87 -7.61 6.33 1.66
CA GLU A 87 -8.17 7.14 0.57
C GLU A 87 -9.44 6.50 -0.03
N TRP A 88 -9.54 5.16 0.02
CA TRP A 88 -10.63 4.38 -0.55
C TRP A 88 -11.71 4.02 0.47
N ASP A 89 -11.48 4.26 1.76
CA ASP A 89 -12.46 3.99 2.81
C ASP A 89 -13.65 4.97 2.72
N HIS A 90 -14.86 4.44 2.91
CA HIS A 90 -16.12 5.17 2.76
C HIS A 90 -16.31 5.86 1.39
N ARG A 91 -15.64 5.35 0.34
CA ARG A 91 -15.82 5.83 -1.04
C ARG A 91 -16.64 4.87 -1.89
N PHE A 92 -17.07 5.35 -3.05
CA PHE A 92 -17.68 4.55 -4.10
C PHE A 92 -16.73 4.43 -5.29
N LEU A 93 -16.23 3.23 -5.57
CA LEU A 93 -15.31 2.94 -6.67
C LEU A 93 -16.09 2.69 -7.96
N VAL A 94 -15.70 3.39 -9.02
CA VAL A 94 -16.32 3.30 -10.35
C VAL A 94 -15.27 3.29 -11.43
N GLU A 95 -15.56 2.63 -12.55
CA GLU A 95 -14.74 2.77 -13.75
C GLU A 95 -15.03 4.10 -14.45
N SER A 96 -14.00 4.64 -15.11
CA SER A 96 -14.11 5.82 -15.95
C SER A 96 -15.15 5.60 -17.06
N GLY A 97 -16.03 6.58 -17.25
CA GLY A 97 -17.17 6.48 -18.17
C GLY A 97 -18.44 5.90 -17.56
N ASP A 98 -18.41 5.44 -16.30
CA ASP A 98 -19.61 5.05 -15.58
C ASP A 98 -20.55 6.26 -15.34
N PRO A 99 -21.85 6.20 -15.71
CA PRO A 99 -22.80 7.29 -15.50
C PRO A 99 -22.98 7.75 -14.04
N LEU A 100 -22.55 6.94 -13.06
CA LEU A 100 -22.56 7.32 -11.66
C LEU A 100 -21.55 8.41 -11.35
N VAL A 101 -20.44 8.53 -12.10
CA VAL A 101 -19.49 9.63 -11.93
C VAL A 101 -20.21 10.97 -12.01
N GLU A 102 -20.95 11.22 -13.10
CA GLU A 102 -21.74 12.43 -13.28
C GLU A 102 -22.91 12.52 -12.26
N ALA A 103 -23.44 11.39 -11.79
CA ALA A 103 -24.49 11.39 -10.78
C ALA A 103 -23.99 11.90 -9.42
N PHE A 104 -22.83 11.43 -8.95
CA PHE A 104 -22.18 11.90 -7.73
C PHE A 104 -21.74 13.37 -7.84
N GLU A 105 -21.21 13.78 -9.00
CA GLU A 105 -20.90 15.19 -9.24
C GLU A 105 -22.13 16.10 -9.12
N ARG A 106 -23.26 15.68 -9.70
CA ARG A 106 -24.51 16.46 -9.65
C ARG A 106 -25.16 16.49 -8.27
N SER A 107 -24.91 15.48 -7.43
CA SER A 107 -25.39 15.48 -6.04
C SER A 107 -24.52 16.32 -5.10
N GLY A 108 -23.33 16.74 -5.55
CA GLY A 108 -22.35 17.44 -4.72
C GLY A 108 -21.46 16.50 -3.91
N ASP A 109 -21.48 15.20 -4.21
CA ASP A 109 -20.75 14.15 -3.51
C ASP A 109 -19.57 13.61 -4.37
N ALA A 110 -19.01 14.45 -5.24
CA ALA A 110 -17.92 14.07 -6.14
C ALA A 110 -16.71 13.52 -5.39
N ASP A 111 -16.39 14.09 -4.23
CA ASP A 111 -15.31 13.63 -3.37
C ASP A 111 -15.59 12.22 -2.85
N GLY A 112 -16.85 11.80 -2.71
CA GLY A 112 -17.25 10.44 -2.33
C GLY A 112 -16.89 9.34 -3.34
N THR A 113 -16.27 9.66 -4.48
CA THR A 113 -15.95 8.69 -5.53
C THR A 113 -14.45 8.48 -5.74
N VAL A 114 -14.08 7.25 -6.10
CA VAL A 114 -12.76 6.92 -6.64
C VAL A 114 -12.97 6.40 -8.05
N VAL A 115 -12.45 7.14 -9.03
CA VAL A 115 -12.58 6.78 -10.45
C VAL A 115 -11.33 6.03 -10.90
N LEU A 116 -11.51 4.80 -11.37
CA LEU A 116 -10.46 3.94 -11.90
C LEU A 116 -10.54 3.91 -13.43
N ASP A 117 -9.42 3.73 -14.12
CA ASP A 117 -9.40 3.58 -15.58
C ASP A 117 -9.85 2.17 -16.06
N ALA A 118 -10.22 1.30 -15.12
CA ALA A 118 -10.64 -0.07 -15.34
C ALA A 118 -11.76 -0.49 -14.36
N PRO A 119 -12.50 -1.59 -14.62
CA PRO A 119 -13.56 -2.06 -13.74
C PRO A 119 -13.07 -2.29 -12.29
N PRO A 120 -13.81 -1.82 -11.26
CA PRO A 120 -13.37 -1.91 -9.86
C PRO A 120 -13.58 -3.32 -9.27
N THR A 121 -12.95 -4.33 -9.87
CA THR A 121 -12.87 -5.69 -9.32
C THR A 121 -11.75 -5.78 -8.28
N ALA A 122 -11.78 -6.79 -7.41
CA ALA A 122 -10.70 -7.04 -6.45
C ALA A 122 -9.31 -7.15 -7.13
N GLU A 123 -9.22 -7.77 -8.30
CA GLU A 123 -7.98 -7.90 -9.08
C GLU A 123 -7.44 -6.55 -9.57
N VAL A 124 -8.30 -5.70 -10.13
CA VAL A 124 -7.90 -4.36 -10.59
C VAL A 124 -7.52 -3.47 -9.41
N MET A 125 -8.32 -3.53 -8.34
CA MET A 125 -8.05 -2.81 -7.10
C MET A 125 -6.68 -3.16 -6.52
N ALA A 126 -6.30 -4.44 -6.53
CA ALA A 126 -5.00 -4.90 -6.08
C ALA A 126 -3.85 -4.24 -6.86
N VAL A 127 -3.91 -4.27 -8.21
CA VAL A 127 -2.89 -3.66 -9.08
C VAL A 127 -2.80 -2.14 -8.88
N VAL A 128 -3.94 -1.45 -8.83
CA VAL A 128 -3.93 0.01 -8.65
C VAL A 128 -3.37 0.41 -7.28
N LEU A 129 -3.66 -0.37 -6.23
CA LEU A 129 -3.07 -0.13 -4.91
C LEU A 129 -1.56 -0.40 -4.90
N GLU A 130 -1.05 -1.42 -5.61
CA GLU A 130 0.38 -1.62 -5.79
C GLU A 130 1.05 -0.40 -6.42
N GLU A 131 0.49 0.10 -7.53
CA GLU A 131 1.00 1.27 -8.24
C GLU A 131 0.99 2.53 -7.36
N LYS A 132 -0.11 2.78 -6.66
CA LYS A 132 -0.24 3.90 -5.71
C LYS A 132 0.78 3.80 -4.57
N LEU A 133 0.98 2.60 -4.02
CA LEU A 133 1.95 2.37 -2.96
C LEU A 133 3.37 2.56 -3.49
N LEU A 134 3.77 1.94 -4.60
CA LEU A 134 5.10 2.15 -5.20
C LEU A 134 5.40 3.65 -5.39
N ALA A 135 4.41 4.44 -5.82
CA ALA A 135 4.59 5.88 -6.01
C ALA A 135 4.69 6.68 -4.70
N ALA A 136 4.12 6.18 -3.61
CA ALA A 136 4.11 6.85 -2.30
C ALA A 136 5.26 6.40 -1.38
N LEU A 137 5.83 5.23 -1.62
CA LEU A 137 6.88 4.62 -0.80
C LEU A 137 8.28 5.13 -1.20
N PRO A 138 9.27 5.07 -0.28
CA PRO A 138 10.62 5.52 -0.57
C PRO A 138 11.29 4.66 -1.64
N ASP A 139 12.26 5.24 -2.37
CA ASP A 139 13.05 4.57 -3.43
C ASP A 139 13.84 3.34 -2.94
N THR A 140 13.94 3.13 -1.63
CA THR A 140 14.50 1.91 -1.02
C THR A 140 13.61 0.68 -1.20
N VAL A 141 12.34 0.86 -1.59
CA VAL A 141 11.38 -0.21 -1.87
C VAL A 141 11.55 -0.69 -3.32
N SER A 142 11.76 -1.99 -3.48
CA SER A 142 11.97 -2.65 -4.77
C SER A 142 10.74 -3.38 -5.29
N GLU A 143 9.85 -3.80 -4.39
CA GLU A 143 8.65 -4.58 -4.73
C GLU A 143 7.53 -4.28 -3.71
N VAL A 144 6.30 -4.15 -4.21
CA VAL A 144 5.09 -4.16 -3.40
C VAL A 144 4.13 -5.18 -3.99
N SER A 145 3.44 -5.92 -3.12
CA SER A 145 2.35 -6.81 -3.49
C SER A 145 1.14 -6.58 -2.59
N VAL A 146 -0.03 -6.24 -3.13
CA VAL A 146 -1.30 -5.98 -2.39
C VAL A 146 -2.41 -7.05 -2.59
N SER A 147 -2.74 -7.84 -1.59
CA SER A 147 -3.92 -8.72 -1.69
C SER A 147 -5.18 -7.98 -1.25
N VAL A 148 -6.25 -8.11 -2.03
CA VAL A 148 -7.58 -7.52 -1.78
C VAL A 148 -8.63 -8.63 -1.74
N SER A 149 -9.43 -8.66 -0.67
CA SER A 149 -10.50 -9.64 -0.48
C SER A 149 -11.85 -8.98 -0.26
N GLU A 150 -12.83 -9.34 -1.07
CA GLU A 150 -14.25 -9.03 -0.86
C GLU A 150 -14.78 -9.99 0.21
N THR A 151 -15.10 -9.50 1.41
CA THR A 151 -15.45 -10.30 2.60
C THR A 151 -16.08 -11.67 2.30
N SER A 152 -15.34 -12.75 2.59
CA SER A 152 -15.71 -14.19 2.60
C SER A 152 -16.14 -14.90 1.31
N GLU A 153 -16.18 -14.26 0.13
CA GLU A 153 -16.50 -14.97 -1.13
C GLU A 153 -15.38 -14.95 -2.18
N LEU A 154 -14.62 -13.86 -2.31
CA LEU A 154 -13.60 -13.71 -3.36
C LEU A 154 -12.34 -12.98 -2.85
N CYS A 155 -11.17 -13.45 -3.26
CA CYS A 155 -9.87 -12.88 -2.92
C CYS A 155 -8.97 -12.86 -4.15
N ALA A 156 -8.36 -11.71 -4.41
CA ALA A 156 -7.36 -11.50 -5.45
C ALA A 156 -6.01 -11.10 -4.81
N GLY A 157 -4.94 -11.59 -5.41
CA GLY A 157 -3.56 -11.32 -5.00
C GLY A 157 -2.56 -12.02 -5.92
N PHE A 158 -1.29 -11.73 -5.71
CA PHE A 158 -0.12 -12.22 -6.47
C PHE A 158 0.65 -13.27 -5.66
#